data_AF-A0A6J7EYK9-F1
#
_entry.id   AF-A0A6J7EYK9-F1
#
_cell.length_a   1.000
_cell.length_b   1.000
_cell.length_c   1.000
_cell.angle_alpha   90.00
_cell.angle_beta   90.00
_cell.angle_gamma   90.00
#
_symmetry.space_group_name_H-M   'P 1'
#
loop_
_entity.id
_entity.type
_entity.pdbx_description
1 polymer ?
#
loop_
_entity_poly.entity_id
_entity_poly.type
_entity_poly.pdbx_seq_one_letter_code
_entity_poly.pdbx_strand_id
1 'polypeptide(L)'
;MTEEISVSIDRRFAQFRQDAPPATGVRLIESAEATELLPDIYHRWQQQTAGAQPKPPIRWERFFADRENRRGGLTALFFVVHPDGYVAYRRGRNPSRVVVEEFIAVTDDAYAALWQILVGVDLVDTIEVRQARDEALPFLLTNNRLPKVTAHHDALWARIMHVEAALEARTYALDTSLIIAVRDPFLDAGGTYSLTVTDGRATCTRVESEPDIELDIDVLASIYFGTHRARLFAAANRLTARNEESLHALDLTFGTARPAVMGWGF
;
A
#
# COMPACT_ATOMS: atom_id res chain seq x y z
N MET A 1 8.84 6.33 -0.70
CA MET A 1 9.05 4.95 -0.21
C MET A 1 7.72 4.46 0.32
N THR A 2 7.37 3.19 0.12
CA THR A 2 6.21 2.59 0.78
C THR A 2 6.64 1.80 2.01
N GLU A 3 5.72 1.60 2.93
CA GLU A 3 5.93 0.81 4.14
C GLU A 3 4.96 -0.36 4.17
N GLU A 4 5.33 -1.39 4.92
CA GLU A 4 4.50 -2.55 5.16
C GLU A 4 4.65 -3.00 6.62
N ILE A 5 3.57 -3.48 7.20
CA ILE A 5 3.55 -4.05 8.54
C ILE A 5 3.20 -5.53 8.48
N SER A 6 3.81 -6.31 9.38
CA SER A 6 3.34 -7.66 9.68
C SER A 6 2.33 -7.59 10.83
N VAL A 7 1.18 -8.21 10.64
CA VAL A 7 0.07 -8.24 11.60
C VAL A 7 -0.25 -9.68 11.96
N SER A 8 -0.42 -9.92 13.26
CA SER A 8 -0.87 -11.18 13.82
C SER A 8 -2.20 -10.99 14.53
N ILE A 9 -3.19 -11.81 14.19
CA ILE A 9 -4.55 -11.76 14.73
C ILE A 9 -4.80 -13.09 15.41
N ASP A 10 -5.15 -13.06 16.70
CA ASP A 10 -5.67 -14.25 17.39
C ASP A 10 -7.12 -14.47 16.92
N ARG A 11 -7.28 -15.39 15.97
CA ARG A 11 -8.57 -15.73 15.34
C ARG A 11 -9.60 -16.07 16.42
N ARG A 12 -9.14 -16.75 17.49
CA ARG A 12 -9.70 -16.84 18.85
C ARG A 12 -10.85 -15.89 19.16
N PHE A 13 -10.49 -14.62 19.07
CA PHE A 13 -11.24 -13.49 19.59
C PHE A 13 -11.68 -12.53 18.49
N ALA A 14 -11.47 -12.89 17.22
CA ALA A 14 -11.80 -12.05 16.08
C ALA A 14 -13.31 -12.09 15.81
N GLN A 15 -13.99 -11.05 16.27
CA GLN A 15 -15.42 -10.83 16.04
C GLN A 15 -15.59 -9.53 15.27
N PHE A 16 -16.35 -9.59 14.19
CA PHE A 16 -16.73 -8.40 13.42
C PHE A 16 -17.85 -7.65 14.12
N ARG A 17 -17.89 -6.34 13.93
CA ARG A 17 -19.02 -5.53 14.35
C ARG A 17 -20.29 -5.97 13.60
N GLN A 18 -21.44 -5.82 14.24
CA GLN A 18 -22.72 -6.22 13.65
C GLN A 18 -23.09 -5.40 12.40
N ASP A 19 -22.58 -4.17 12.29
CA ASP A 19 -22.77 -3.26 11.17
C ASP A 19 -21.65 -3.34 10.12
N ALA A 20 -20.75 -4.32 10.21
CA ALA A 20 -19.76 -4.56 9.17
C ALA A 20 -20.46 -4.95 7.85
N PRO A 21 -19.91 -4.57 6.68
CA PRO A 21 -20.46 -4.97 5.38
C PRO A 21 -20.63 -6.50 5.30
N PRO A 22 -21.70 -7.01 4.70
CA PRO A 22 -21.98 -8.45 4.70
C PRO A 22 -20.96 -9.23 3.85
N ALA A 23 -20.56 -10.42 4.29
CA ALA A 23 -19.64 -11.30 3.58
C ALA A 23 -20.30 -12.05 2.40
N THR A 24 -20.81 -11.29 1.42
CA THR A 24 -21.45 -11.84 0.22
C THR A 24 -20.47 -11.99 -0.94
N GLY A 25 -20.78 -12.86 -1.90
CA GLY A 25 -19.99 -13.00 -3.14
C GLY A 25 -18.63 -13.69 -2.98
N VAL A 26 -18.31 -14.22 -1.79
CA VAL A 26 -17.02 -14.88 -1.53
C VAL A 26 -17.14 -16.38 -1.69
N ARG A 27 -16.14 -17.00 -2.33
CA ARG A 27 -16.06 -18.46 -2.50
C ARG A 27 -14.62 -18.97 -2.48
N LEU A 28 -14.44 -20.19 -2.00
CA LEU A 28 -13.19 -20.94 -2.15
C LEU A 28 -13.08 -21.44 -3.59
N ILE A 29 -11.90 -21.32 -4.19
CA ILE A 29 -11.64 -21.77 -5.56
C ILE A 29 -10.37 -22.61 -5.64
N GLU A 30 -10.29 -23.43 -6.69
CA GLU A 30 -9.12 -24.23 -7.00
C GLU A 30 -8.08 -23.41 -7.77
N SER A 31 -6.84 -23.89 -7.78
CA SER A 31 -5.71 -23.18 -8.42
C SER A 31 -5.91 -22.91 -9.92
N ALA A 32 -6.62 -23.78 -10.64
CA ALA A 32 -6.88 -23.60 -12.07
C ALA A 32 -7.75 -22.35 -12.32
N GLU A 33 -8.85 -22.22 -11.57
CA GLU A 33 -9.73 -21.07 -11.66
C GLU A 33 -9.06 -19.79 -11.13
N ALA A 34 -8.24 -19.88 -10.08
CA ALA A 34 -7.46 -18.74 -9.60
C ALA A 34 -6.50 -18.19 -10.68
N THR A 35 -5.91 -19.08 -11.50
CA THR A 35 -5.02 -18.67 -12.59
C THR A 35 -5.73 -17.80 -13.62
N GLU A 36 -7.03 -18.02 -13.84
CA GLU A 36 -7.85 -17.25 -14.78
C GLU A 36 -8.34 -15.91 -14.18
N LEU A 37 -8.69 -15.89 -12.89
CA LEU A 37 -9.37 -14.75 -12.26
C LEU A 37 -8.44 -13.72 -11.61
N LEU A 38 -7.39 -14.16 -10.91
CA LEU A 38 -6.59 -13.27 -10.07
C LEU A 38 -5.84 -12.19 -10.84
N PRO A 39 -5.27 -12.44 -12.04
CA PRO A 39 -4.54 -11.42 -12.80
C PRO A 39 -5.38 -10.17 -13.08
N ASP A 40 -6.66 -10.35 -13.43
CA ASP A 40 -7.55 -9.24 -13.79
C ASP A 40 -7.98 -8.44 -12.55
N ILE A 41 -8.24 -9.13 -11.43
CA ILE A 41 -8.53 -8.49 -10.13
C ILE A 41 -7.31 -7.69 -9.64
N TYR A 42 -6.12 -8.27 -9.69
CA TYR A 42 -4.87 -7.58 -9.35
C TYR A 42 -4.66 -6.36 -10.21
N HIS A 43 -4.88 -6.45 -11.52
CA HIS A 43 -4.74 -5.33 -12.44
C HIS A 43 -5.68 -4.17 -12.04
N ARG A 44 -6.95 -4.43 -11.75
CA ARG A 44 -7.88 -3.38 -11.30
C ARG A 44 -7.48 -2.75 -9.96
N TRP A 45 -6.97 -3.54 -9.01
CA TRP A 45 -6.41 -2.99 -7.78
C TRP A 45 -5.16 -2.13 -8.04
N GLN A 46 -4.26 -2.61 -8.90
CA GLN A 46 -3.01 -1.94 -9.24
C GLN A 46 -3.24 -0.55 -9.88
N GLN A 47 -4.28 -0.38 -10.68
CA GLN A 47 -4.61 0.91 -11.31
C GLN A 47 -5.00 2.02 -10.32
N GLN A 48 -5.38 1.68 -9.08
CA GLN A 48 -5.86 2.63 -8.07
C GLN A 48 -5.03 2.62 -6.77
N THR A 49 -3.94 1.86 -6.73
CA THR A 49 -3.07 1.73 -5.55
C THR A 49 -1.69 2.26 -5.88
N ALA A 50 -1.32 3.39 -5.25
CA ALA A 50 0.01 3.97 -5.41
C ALA A 50 1.10 2.95 -5.00
N GLY A 51 2.17 2.86 -5.78
CA GLY A 51 3.27 1.92 -5.55
C GLY A 51 3.03 0.50 -6.07
N ALA A 52 1.83 0.15 -6.54
CA ALA A 52 1.56 -1.17 -7.09
C ALA A 52 2.14 -1.31 -8.51
N GLN A 53 3.02 -2.29 -8.74
CA GLN A 53 3.61 -2.56 -10.05
C GLN A 53 2.75 -3.52 -10.87
N PRO A 54 2.74 -3.41 -12.21
CA PRO A 54 2.27 -4.50 -13.06
C PRO A 54 2.98 -5.81 -12.70
N LYS A 55 2.22 -6.90 -12.65
CA LYS A 55 2.75 -8.24 -12.31
C LYS A 55 2.91 -9.04 -13.61
N PRO A 56 4.14 -9.21 -14.12
CA PRO A 56 4.34 -9.82 -15.44
C PRO A 56 3.94 -11.31 -15.43
N PRO A 57 3.62 -11.91 -16.60
CA PRO A 57 3.16 -13.30 -16.68
C PRO A 57 4.07 -14.31 -15.96
N ILE A 58 5.39 -14.19 -16.10
CA ILE A 58 6.36 -15.06 -15.42
C ILE A 58 6.25 -15.01 -13.88
N ARG A 59 5.83 -13.87 -13.32
CA ARG A 59 5.61 -13.73 -11.87
C ARG A 59 4.36 -14.48 -11.43
N TRP A 60 3.30 -14.46 -12.25
CA TRP A 60 2.10 -15.29 -12.03
C TRP A 60 2.39 -16.78 -12.17
N GLU A 61 3.09 -17.18 -13.23
CA GLU A 61 3.51 -18.57 -13.42
C GLU A 61 4.28 -19.09 -12.21
N ARG A 62 5.22 -18.30 -11.67
CA ARG A 62 5.97 -18.66 -10.47
C ARG A 62 5.09 -18.73 -9.21
N PHE A 63 4.10 -17.85 -9.09
CA PHE A 63 3.16 -17.83 -7.98
C PHE A 63 2.30 -19.10 -7.97
N PHE A 64 1.71 -19.46 -9.11
CA PHE A 64 0.85 -20.66 -9.24
C PHE A 64 1.64 -21.97 -9.33
N ALA A 65 2.91 -21.94 -9.75
CA ALA A 65 3.78 -23.12 -9.68
C ALA A 65 3.99 -23.63 -8.24
N ASP A 66 3.77 -22.77 -7.23
CA ASP A 66 3.72 -23.11 -5.81
C ASP A 66 4.79 -24.13 -5.37
N ARG A 67 6.06 -23.89 -5.70
CA ARG A 67 7.13 -24.87 -5.50
C ARG A 67 7.29 -25.19 -4.02
N GLU A 68 7.29 -26.48 -3.67
CA GLU A 68 7.30 -26.96 -2.28
C GLU A 68 8.47 -26.39 -1.45
N ASN A 69 9.66 -26.31 -2.03
CA ASN A 69 10.86 -25.75 -1.37
C ASN A 69 10.77 -24.25 -1.04
N ARG A 70 9.74 -23.54 -1.52
CA ARG A 70 9.47 -22.13 -1.22
C ARG A 70 8.35 -21.94 -0.20
N ARG A 71 7.68 -23.00 0.24
CA ARG A 71 6.52 -22.93 1.16
C ARG A 71 6.90 -22.78 2.63
N GLY A 72 8.18 -22.95 2.98
CA GLY A 72 8.63 -22.86 4.37
C GLY A 72 7.98 -23.87 5.31
N GLY A 73 7.63 -25.07 4.80
CA GLY A 73 6.93 -26.11 5.56
C GLY A 73 5.42 -25.91 5.71
N LEU A 74 4.85 -24.90 5.05
CA LEU A 74 3.40 -24.67 5.00
C LEU A 74 2.75 -25.50 3.87
N THR A 75 1.41 -25.57 3.89
CA THR A 75 0.63 -26.23 2.83
C THR A 75 0.81 -25.58 1.46
N ALA A 76 0.27 -26.22 0.43
CA ALA A 76 -0.03 -25.55 -0.83
C ALA A 76 -0.96 -24.33 -0.62
N LEU A 77 -1.02 -23.44 -1.62
CA LEU A 77 -1.90 -22.27 -1.60
C LEU A 77 -3.38 -22.67 -1.59
N PHE A 78 -4.15 -21.96 -0.78
CA PHE A 78 -5.61 -21.90 -0.83
C PHE A 78 -6.01 -20.54 -1.40
N PHE A 79 -7.10 -20.50 -2.16
CA PHE A 79 -7.60 -19.30 -2.81
C PHE A 79 -9.04 -19.04 -2.44
N VAL A 80 -9.31 -17.82 -1.98
CA VAL A 80 -10.65 -17.29 -1.75
C VAL A 80 -10.83 -16.09 -2.66
N VAL A 81 -11.95 -16.02 -3.38
CA VAL A 81 -12.22 -14.96 -4.36
C VAL A 81 -13.55 -14.28 -4.07
N HIS A 82 -13.57 -12.98 -4.34
CA HIS A 82 -14.71 -12.09 -4.47
C HIS A 82 -14.63 -11.45 -5.87
N PRO A 83 -15.75 -11.04 -6.52
CA PRO A 83 -15.67 -10.35 -7.82
C PRO A 83 -14.67 -9.18 -7.86
N ASP A 84 -14.46 -8.52 -6.71
CA ASP A 84 -13.58 -7.37 -6.52
C ASP A 84 -12.38 -7.64 -5.60
N GLY A 85 -11.98 -8.88 -5.39
CA GLY A 85 -10.82 -9.16 -4.54
C GLY A 85 -10.48 -10.63 -4.39
N TYR A 86 -9.33 -10.93 -3.81
CA TYR A 86 -8.94 -12.29 -3.48
C TYR A 86 -7.98 -12.36 -2.29
N VAL A 87 -7.90 -13.55 -1.70
CA VAL A 87 -6.90 -13.92 -0.70
C VAL A 87 -6.26 -15.23 -1.13
N ALA A 88 -4.93 -15.22 -1.22
CA ALA A 88 -4.12 -16.42 -1.31
C ALA A 88 -3.45 -16.65 0.04
N TYR A 89 -3.65 -17.82 0.63
CA TYR A 89 -3.09 -18.12 1.95
C TYR A 89 -2.62 -19.58 2.06
N ARG A 90 -1.82 -19.84 3.09
CA ARG A 90 -1.36 -21.19 3.46
C ARG A 90 -1.73 -21.49 4.90
N ARG A 91 -1.68 -22.78 5.25
CA ARG A 91 -1.91 -23.25 6.62
C ARG A 91 -0.64 -23.85 7.21
N GLY A 92 -0.38 -23.56 8.47
CA GLY A 92 0.60 -24.25 9.32
C GLY A 92 -0.15 -25.06 10.39
N ARG A 93 0.40 -26.20 10.80
CA ARG A 93 -0.24 -27.08 11.80
C ARG A 93 0.37 -27.00 13.20
N ASN A 94 1.63 -26.56 13.32
CA ASN A 94 2.34 -26.46 14.60
C ASN A 94 3.28 -25.24 14.59
N PRO A 95 2.83 -24.05 15.05
CA PRO A 95 1.49 -23.74 15.57
C PRO A 95 0.40 -23.76 14.48
N SER A 96 -0.88 -23.87 14.88
CA SER A 96 -2.00 -23.78 13.93
C SER A 96 -2.22 -22.34 13.48
N ARG A 97 -1.93 -22.06 12.22
CA ARG A 97 -1.99 -20.70 11.68
C ARG A 97 -2.38 -20.64 10.23
N VAL A 98 -2.90 -19.49 9.83
CA VAL A 98 -3.03 -19.06 8.44
C VAL A 98 -1.97 -18.01 8.17
N VAL A 99 -1.21 -18.19 7.09
CA VAL A 99 -0.25 -17.18 6.59
C VAL A 99 -0.79 -16.68 5.27
N VAL A 100 -1.17 -15.41 5.23
CA VAL A 100 -1.65 -14.74 4.02
C VAL A 100 -0.45 -14.38 3.16
N GLU A 101 -0.41 -14.93 1.96
CA GLU A 101 0.65 -14.71 0.97
C GLU A 101 0.33 -13.50 0.08
N GLU A 102 -0.95 -13.28 -0.22
CA GLU A 102 -1.41 -12.12 -0.97
C GLU A 102 -2.87 -11.81 -0.62
N PHE A 103 -3.15 -10.56 -0.29
CA PHE A 103 -4.50 -10.05 0.00
C PHE A 103 -4.75 -8.85 -0.90
N ILE A 104 -5.70 -8.96 -1.81
CA ILE A 104 -6.03 -7.88 -2.77
C ILE A 104 -7.52 -7.59 -2.70
N ALA A 105 -7.87 -6.32 -2.51
CA ALA A 105 -9.25 -5.86 -2.54
C ALA A 105 -9.34 -4.56 -3.34
N VAL A 106 -10.18 -4.57 -4.36
CA VAL A 106 -10.48 -3.41 -5.22
C VAL A 106 -11.45 -2.46 -4.50
N THR A 107 -12.35 -3.00 -3.68
CA THR A 107 -13.41 -2.27 -2.96
C THR A 107 -13.38 -2.60 -1.47
N ASP A 108 -13.93 -1.68 -0.65
CA ASP A 108 -14.02 -1.86 0.80
C ASP A 108 -14.95 -3.03 1.17
N ASP A 109 -16.01 -3.27 0.38
CA ASP A 109 -16.90 -4.43 0.53
C ASP A 109 -16.14 -5.74 0.30
N ALA A 110 -15.31 -5.82 -0.74
CA ALA A 110 -14.47 -7.00 -0.98
C ALA A 110 -13.48 -7.20 0.17
N TYR A 111 -12.85 -6.12 0.64
CA TYR A 111 -11.92 -6.16 1.77
C TYR A 111 -12.60 -6.74 3.02
N ALA A 112 -13.77 -6.22 3.39
CA ALA A 112 -14.54 -6.67 4.54
C ALA A 112 -15.03 -8.11 4.40
N ALA A 113 -15.53 -8.50 3.22
CA ALA A 113 -16.05 -9.83 2.96
C ALA A 113 -14.94 -10.91 3.00
N LEU A 114 -13.79 -10.64 2.39
CA LEU A 114 -12.65 -11.55 2.39
C LEU A 114 -12.08 -11.75 3.80
N TRP A 115 -11.97 -10.68 4.59
CA TRP A 115 -11.53 -10.76 5.98
C TRP A 115 -12.48 -11.58 6.87
N GLN A 116 -13.79 -11.45 6.67
CA GLN A 116 -14.78 -12.27 7.39
C GLN A 116 -14.64 -13.76 7.09
N ILE A 117 -14.39 -14.13 5.83
CA ILE A 117 -14.13 -15.53 5.46
C ILE A 117 -12.81 -16.02 6.08
N LEU A 118 -11.76 -15.19 6.05
CA LEU A 118 -10.45 -15.56 6.61
C LEU A 118 -10.50 -15.80 8.12
N VAL A 119 -11.25 -14.98 8.86
CA VAL A 119 -11.49 -15.16 10.31
C VAL A 119 -12.39 -16.36 10.61
N GLY A 120 -13.24 -16.75 9.66
CA GLY A 120 -14.10 -17.94 9.72
C GLY A 120 -13.37 -19.26 9.44
N VAL A 121 -12.07 -19.25 9.12
CA VAL A 121 -11.33 -20.50 8.89
C VAL A 121 -11.17 -21.27 10.21
N ASP A 122 -11.90 -22.38 10.31
CA ASP A 122 -11.92 -23.26 11.49
C ASP A 122 -10.56 -23.91 11.78
N LEU A 123 -10.34 -24.28 13.05
CA LEU A 123 -9.12 -24.95 13.54
C LEU A 123 -7.84 -24.13 13.33
N VAL A 124 -7.95 -22.79 13.32
CA VAL A 124 -6.81 -21.86 13.23
C VAL A 124 -6.74 -21.02 14.51
N ASP A 125 -5.55 -20.92 15.10
CA ASP A 125 -5.34 -20.06 16.26
C ASP A 125 -5.00 -18.63 15.81
N THR A 126 -4.10 -18.50 14.84
CA THR A 126 -3.53 -17.21 14.43
C THR A 126 -3.64 -16.99 12.92
N ILE A 127 -3.97 -15.76 12.51
CA ILE A 127 -3.82 -15.29 11.13
C ILE A 127 -2.64 -14.31 11.09
N GLU A 128 -1.70 -14.55 10.19
CA GLU A 128 -0.52 -13.72 9.93
C GLU A 128 -0.66 -13.10 8.53
N VAL A 129 -0.56 -11.78 8.43
CA VAL A 129 -0.67 -11.04 7.16
C VAL A 129 0.39 -9.94 7.09
N ARG A 130 0.89 -9.69 5.87
CA ARG A 130 1.64 -8.47 5.53
C ARG A 130 0.70 -7.52 4.79
N GLN A 131 0.62 -6.28 5.22
CA GLN A 131 -0.32 -5.30 4.68
C GLN A 131 0.18 -3.85 4.88
N ALA A 132 -0.52 -2.87 4.30
CA ALA A 132 -0.24 -1.48 4.60
C ALA A 132 -0.48 -1.14 6.08
N ARG A 133 0.12 -0.05 6.53
CA ARG A 133 0.03 0.41 7.93
C ARG A 133 -1.39 0.83 8.32
N ASP A 134 -2.04 1.61 7.47
CA ASP A 134 -3.30 2.29 7.77
C ASP A 134 -4.49 1.57 7.11
N GLU A 135 -4.72 0.33 7.53
CA GLU A 135 -5.77 -0.55 6.99
C GLU A 135 -7.08 -0.50 7.80
N ALA A 136 -8.20 -0.82 7.14
CA ALA A 136 -9.52 -0.75 7.78
C ALA A 136 -9.81 -1.88 8.80
N LEU A 137 -9.01 -2.96 8.79
CA LEU A 137 -9.29 -4.16 9.59
C LEU A 137 -9.53 -3.90 11.09
N PRO A 138 -8.71 -3.12 11.81
CA PRO A 138 -8.96 -2.84 13.24
C PRO A 138 -10.34 -2.22 13.50
N PHE A 139 -10.90 -1.49 12.53
CA PHE A 139 -12.20 -0.82 12.66
C PHE A 139 -13.39 -1.71 12.25
N LEU A 140 -13.14 -2.82 11.54
CA LEU A 140 -14.15 -3.83 11.23
C LEU A 140 -14.45 -4.75 12.43
N LEU A 141 -13.52 -4.84 13.38
CA LEU A 141 -13.60 -5.73 14.54
C LEU A 141 -14.24 -5.04 15.76
N THR A 142 -14.88 -5.82 16.62
CA THR A 142 -15.40 -5.33 17.91
C THR A 142 -14.29 -4.93 18.87
N ASN A 143 -13.11 -5.53 18.74
CA ASN A 143 -11.89 -5.18 19.47
C ASN A 143 -10.78 -4.76 18.49
N ASN A 144 -10.58 -3.45 18.35
CA ASN A 144 -9.57 -2.87 17.45
C ASN A 144 -8.11 -3.14 17.85
N ARG A 145 -7.86 -3.66 19.07
CA ARG A 145 -6.51 -4.03 19.54
C ARG A 145 -6.12 -5.46 19.16
N LEU A 146 -7.05 -6.21 18.57
CA LEU A 146 -6.83 -7.61 18.26
C LEU A 146 -5.80 -7.83 17.15
N PRO A 147 -5.80 -7.07 16.04
CA PRO A 147 -4.70 -7.11 15.08
C PRO A 147 -3.47 -6.49 15.72
N LYS A 148 -2.46 -7.32 16.02
CA LYS A 148 -1.20 -6.88 16.62
C LYS A 148 -0.16 -6.70 15.55
N VAL A 149 0.41 -5.50 15.45
CA VAL A 149 1.61 -5.27 14.64
C VAL A 149 2.78 -6.01 15.29
N THR A 150 3.40 -6.94 14.56
CA THR A 150 4.54 -7.73 15.02
C THR A 150 5.85 -7.30 14.38
N ALA A 151 5.81 -6.64 13.23
CA ALA A 151 6.97 -6.06 12.58
C ALA A 151 6.57 -4.89 11.66
N HIS A 152 7.55 -4.04 11.36
CA HIS A 152 7.42 -2.90 10.46
C HIS A 152 8.65 -2.86 9.55
N HIS A 153 8.41 -2.73 8.26
CA HIS A 153 9.43 -2.81 7.22
C HIS A 153 9.20 -1.71 6.18
N ASP A 154 10.29 -1.20 5.63
CA ASP A 154 10.27 -0.58 4.31
C ASP A 154 9.95 -1.63 3.23
N ALA A 155 9.27 -1.20 2.17
CA ALA A 155 8.87 -2.08 1.07
C ALA A 155 9.42 -1.59 -0.27
N LEU A 156 8.81 -0.58 -0.90
CA LEU A 156 9.27 -0.03 -2.17
C LEU A 156 10.10 1.23 -1.95
N TRP A 157 11.33 1.22 -2.43
CA TRP A 157 12.17 2.41 -2.57
C TRP A 157 12.09 2.94 -4.00
N ALA A 158 12.08 4.26 -4.13
CA ALA A 158 12.06 4.93 -5.43
C ALA A 158 13.13 6.02 -5.46
N ARG A 159 13.62 6.29 -6.67
CA ARG A 159 14.43 7.46 -6.97
C ARG A 159 13.75 8.23 -8.08
N ILE A 160 13.51 9.51 -7.84
CA ILE A 160 13.00 10.41 -8.87
C ILE A 160 14.16 10.76 -9.81
N MET A 161 13.97 10.51 -11.10
CA MET A 161 14.96 10.78 -12.14
C MET A 161 14.66 12.08 -12.91
N HIS A 162 13.38 12.45 -12.99
CA HIS A 162 12.89 13.67 -13.61
C HIS A 162 11.81 14.27 -12.72
N VAL A 163 12.11 15.38 -12.03
CA VAL A 163 11.22 15.95 -11.01
C VAL A 163 9.91 16.44 -11.61
N GLU A 164 9.96 17.22 -12.69
CA GLU A 164 8.76 17.73 -13.37
C GLU A 164 7.84 16.59 -13.80
N ALA A 165 8.38 15.65 -14.58
CA ALA A 165 7.62 14.51 -15.09
C ALA A 165 7.04 13.64 -13.95
N ALA A 166 7.77 13.44 -12.86
CA ALA A 166 7.26 12.69 -11.71
C ALA A 166 6.10 13.42 -11.03
N LEU A 167 6.24 14.72 -10.78
CA LEU A 167 5.20 15.50 -10.10
C LEU A 167 3.94 15.65 -10.98
N GLU A 168 4.07 15.81 -12.29
CA GLU A 168 2.93 15.85 -13.22
C GLU A 168 2.23 14.49 -13.40
N ALA A 169 2.95 13.38 -13.25
CA ALA A 169 2.41 12.03 -13.46
C ALA A 169 1.46 11.55 -12.35
N ARG A 170 1.51 12.15 -11.15
CA ARG A 170 0.66 11.76 -10.03
C ARG A 170 -0.56 12.67 -9.90
N THR A 171 -1.59 12.16 -9.24
CA THR A 171 -2.70 12.98 -8.75
C THR A 171 -2.44 13.44 -7.31
N TYR A 172 -3.18 14.46 -6.91
CA TYR A 172 -3.04 15.16 -5.64
C TYR A 172 -4.38 15.26 -4.92
N ALA A 173 -4.34 15.31 -3.59
CA ALA A 173 -5.55 15.32 -2.76
C ALA A 173 -6.25 16.70 -2.75
N LEU A 174 -5.48 17.78 -2.93
CA LEU A 174 -5.93 19.15 -2.82
C LEU A 174 -5.24 20.02 -3.86
N ASP A 175 -5.90 21.10 -4.26
CA ASP A 175 -5.31 22.15 -5.08
C ASP A 175 -4.28 22.93 -4.27
N THR A 176 -3.19 23.33 -4.94
CA THR A 176 -2.07 24.04 -4.29
C THR A 176 -1.24 24.81 -5.30
N SER A 177 -0.45 25.75 -4.82
CA SER A 177 0.60 26.39 -5.59
C SER A 177 1.82 26.59 -4.69
N LEU A 178 2.92 25.89 -5.00
CA LEU A 178 4.14 25.89 -4.19
C LEU A 178 5.37 25.99 -5.09
N ILE A 179 6.39 26.68 -4.61
CA ILE A 179 7.73 26.66 -5.21
C ILE A 179 8.61 25.71 -4.38
N ILE A 180 9.07 24.63 -5.00
CA ILE A 180 9.79 23.54 -4.35
C ILE A 180 11.22 23.48 -4.91
N ALA A 181 12.22 23.73 -4.06
CA ALA A 181 13.62 23.46 -4.36
C ALA A 181 13.97 22.03 -3.96
N VAL A 182 14.48 21.27 -4.93
CA VAL A 182 14.94 19.89 -4.78
C VAL A 182 16.44 19.86 -4.95
N ARG A 183 17.17 19.43 -3.92
CA ARG A 183 18.62 19.21 -3.99
C ARG A 183 18.91 17.75 -4.32
N ASP A 184 19.80 17.52 -5.28
CA ASP A 184 20.29 16.18 -5.61
C ASP A 184 21.83 16.18 -5.57
N PRO A 185 22.44 15.79 -4.43
CA PRO A 185 23.89 15.80 -4.28
C PRO A 185 24.60 14.69 -5.08
N PHE A 186 23.85 13.79 -5.75
CA PHE A 186 24.43 12.64 -6.44
C PHE A 186 24.40 12.77 -7.96
N LEU A 187 23.24 13.09 -8.56
CA LEU A 187 23.08 13.13 -10.02
C LEU A 187 22.76 14.53 -10.57
N ASP A 188 22.68 15.55 -9.72
CA ASP A 188 22.29 16.91 -10.12
C ASP A 188 20.93 16.96 -10.85
N ALA A 189 20.02 16.01 -10.56
CA ALA A 189 18.66 15.99 -11.09
C ALA A 189 17.70 16.94 -10.33
N GLY A 190 18.27 17.83 -9.51
CA GLY A 190 17.55 18.79 -8.69
C GLY A 190 17.11 20.04 -9.46
N GLY A 191 16.76 21.09 -8.73
CA GLY A 191 16.30 22.37 -9.27
C GLY A 191 15.18 22.98 -8.44
N THR A 192 14.74 24.17 -8.83
CA THR A 192 13.59 24.85 -8.22
C THR A 192 12.41 24.80 -9.17
N TYR A 193 11.26 24.34 -8.68
CA TYR A 193 10.09 24.02 -9.50
C TYR A 193 8.86 24.72 -8.96
N SER A 194 8.10 25.38 -9.82
CA SER A 194 6.74 25.81 -9.53
C SER A 194 5.81 24.62 -9.75
N LEU A 195 5.14 24.18 -8.69
CA LEU A 195 4.11 23.15 -8.70
C LEU A 195 2.75 23.82 -8.50
N THR A 196 1.90 23.77 -9.52
CA THR A 196 0.50 24.20 -9.42
C THR A 196 -0.39 22.99 -9.61
N VAL A 197 -1.28 22.75 -8.65
CA VAL A 197 -2.28 21.68 -8.69
C VAL A 197 -3.65 22.32 -8.82
N THR A 198 -4.42 21.86 -9.81
CA THR A 198 -5.81 22.26 -10.03
C THR A 198 -6.63 21.03 -10.38
N ASP A 199 -7.77 20.85 -9.73
CA ASP A 199 -8.61 19.65 -9.83
C ASP A 199 -7.80 18.35 -9.66
N GLY A 200 -6.86 18.36 -8.71
CA GLY A 200 -5.99 17.22 -8.39
C GLY A 200 -4.93 16.87 -9.44
N ARG A 201 -4.75 17.68 -10.48
CA ARG A 201 -3.72 17.52 -11.53
C ARG A 201 -2.65 18.60 -11.42
N ALA A 202 -1.39 18.21 -11.55
CA ALA A 202 -0.27 19.14 -11.48
C ALA A 202 0.20 19.61 -12.85
N THR A 203 0.64 20.86 -12.89
CA THR A 203 1.65 21.37 -13.83
C THR A 203 2.91 21.69 -13.04
N CYS A 204 4.07 21.27 -13.54
CA CYS A 204 5.34 21.46 -12.86
C CYS A 204 6.40 22.01 -13.82
N THR A 205 6.89 23.20 -13.55
CA THR A 205 7.90 23.85 -14.40
C THR A 205 9.05 24.39 -13.58
N ARG A 206 10.27 24.24 -14.08
CA ARG A 206 11.45 24.85 -13.48
C ARG A 206 11.37 26.39 -13.47
N VAL A 207 11.77 27.01 -12.34
CA VAL A 207 11.76 28.46 -12.11
C VAL A 207 13.00 28.91 -11.33
N GLU A 208 13.24 30.22 -11.25
CA GLU A 208 14.33 30.83 -10.46
C GLU A 208 13.84 31.58 -9.21
N SER A 209 12.53 31.58 -8.96
CA SER A 209 11.91 32.23 -7.81
C SER A 209 12.31 31.58 -6.47
N GLU A 210 12.21 32.35 -5.39
CA GLU A 210 12.51 31.84 -4.05
C GLU A 210 11.57 30.67 -3.65
N PRO A 211 12.11 29.59 -3.07
CA PRO A 211 11.30 28.43 -2.69
C PRO A 211 10.42 28.69 -1.47
N ASP A 212 9.25 28.07 -1.47
CA ASP A 212 8.41 27.87 -0.29
C ASP A 212 8.85 26.65 0.51
N ILE A 213 9.40 25.64 -0.19
CA ILE A 213 9.88 24.36 0.36
C ILE A 213 11.27 24.05 -0.21
N GLU A 214 12.19 23.63 0.65
CA GLU A 214 13.48 23.06 0.27
C GLU A 214 13.62 21.65 0.84
N LEU A 215 14.03 20.69 0.01
CA LEU A 215 14.23 19.30 0.42
C LEU A 215 15.26 18.59 -0.47
N ASP A 216 15.75 17.44 -0.01
CA ASP A 216 16.61 16.58 -0.81
C ASP A 216 15.76 15.59 -1.62
N ILE A 217 16.29 15.12 -2.76
CA ILE A 217 15.53 14.28 -3.70
C ILE A 217 15.04 12.94 -3.10
N ASP A 218 15.72 12.42 -2.10
CA ASP A 218 15.31 11.22 -1.37
C ASP A 218 14.12 11.49 -0.42
N VAL A 219 14.03 12.70 0.13
CA VAL A 219 12.84 13.17 0.88
C VAL A 219 11.65 13.30 -0.07
N LEU A 220 11.85 13.87 -1.27
CA LEU A 220 10.78 13.94 -2.27
C LEU A 220 10.28 12.54 -2.63
N ALA A 221 11.20 11.61 -2.91
CA ALA A 221 10.86 10.22 -3.22
C ALA A 221 10.19 9.50 -2.03
N SER A 222 10.50 9.89 -0.80
CA SER A 222 9.86 9.36 0.41
C SER A 222 8.39 9.75 0.50
N ILE A 223 8.05 11.01 0.28
CA ILE A 223 6.67 11.52 0.34
C ILE A 223 5.86 11.28 -0.95
N TYR A 224 6.52 10.93 -2.05
CA TYR A 224 5.91 10.83 -3.39
C TYR A 224 4.69 9.91 -3.48
N PHE A 225 4.67 8.79 -2.74
CA PHE A 225 3.53 7.86 -2.73
C PHE A 225 2.49 8.18 -1.64
N GLY A 226 2.69 9.24 -0.85
CA GLY A 226 1.81 9.62 0.26
C GLY A 226 1.97 8.78 1.53
N THR A 227 2.93 7.85 1.58
CA THR A 227 3.20 7.01 2.77
C THR A 227 3.74 7.83 3.96
N HIS A 228 4.62 8.78 3.69
CA HIS A 228 5.24 9.61 4.71
C HIS A 228 4.75 11.04 4.63
N ARG A 229 4.51 11.63 5.80
CA ARG A 229 4.15 13.03 5.95
C ARG A 229 5.37 13.95 5.84
N ALA A 230 5.29 14.99 5.03
CA ALA A 230 6.34 15.98 4.84
C ALA A 230 6.77 16.65 6.16
N ARG A 231 5.83 16.89 7.08
CA ARG A 231 6.15 17.53 8.37
C ARG A 231 7.09 16.71 9.27
N LEU A 232 7.14 15.39 9.10
CA LEU A 232 8.08 14.55 9.85
C LEU A 232 9.52 14.79 9.38
N PHE A 233 9.71 15.05 8.09
CA PHE A 233 11.02 15.45 7.55
C PHE A 233 11.39 16.86 7.96
N ALA A 234 10.42 17.78 8.08
CA ALA A 234 10.68 19.11 8.63
C ALA A 234 11.14 19.07 10.08
N ALA A 235 10.44 18.30 10.94
CA ALA A 235 10.83 18.10 12.33
C ALA A 235 12.21 17.44 12.48
N ALA A 236 12.65 16.67 11.48
CA ALA A 236 13.96 16.05 11.41
C ALA A 236 15.02 16.91 10.70
N ASN A 237 14.72 18.16 10.36
CA ASN A 237 15.60 19.09 9.63
C ASN A 237 16.09 18.53 8.26
N ARG A 238 15.26 17.70 7.63
CA ARG A 238 15.48 17.15 6.27
C ARG A 238 14.65 17.86 5.20
N LEU A 239 13.73 18.72 5.63
CA LEU A 239 12.90 19.58 4.80
C LEU A 239 12.81 20.93 5.49
N THR A 240 12.92 22.02 4.74
CA THR A 240 12.75 23.38 5.25
C THR A 240 11.57 24.01 4.53
N ALA A 241 10.70 24.67 5.28
CA ALA A 241 9.58 25.44 4.72
C ALA A 241 9.75 26.91 5.09
N ARG A 242 9.35 27.80 4.19
CA ARG A 242 9.34 29.25 4.40
C ARG A 242 8.48 29.65 5.60
N ASN A 243 7.34 28.98 5.76
CA ASN A 243 6.38 29.18 6.82
C ASN A 243 5.53 27.92 7.04
N GLU A 244 4.76 27.91 8.14
CA GLU A 244 3.88 26.79 8.49
C GLU A 244 2.78 26.54 7.45
N GLU A 245 2.29 27.59 6.78
CA GLU A 245 1.26 27.46 5.74
C GLU A 245 1.76 26.62 4.56
N SER A 246 2.98 26.88 4.08
CA SER A 246 3.61 26.13 2.99
C SER A 246 3.87 24.68 3.39
N LEU A 247 4.33 24.45 4.63
CA LEU A 247 4.53 23.10 5.16
C LEU A 247 3.21 22.33 5.24
N HIS A 248 2.17 22.98 5.75
CA HIS A 248 0.84 22.40 5.87
C HIS A 248 0.25 22.05 4.49
N ALA A 249 0.36 22.96 3.53
CA ALA A 249 -0.08 22.74 2.16
C ALA A 249 0.63 21.53 1.54
N LEU A 250 1.97 21.45 1.64
CA LEU A 250 2.73 20.31 1.11
C LEU A 250 2.30 18.99 1.76
N ASP A 251 2.18 18.98 3.09
CA ASP A 251 1.86 17.78 3.88
C ASP A 251 0.50 17.19 3.52
N LEU A 252 -0.51 18.03 3.27
CA LEU A 252 -1.84 17.57 2.84
C LEU A 252 -1.90 17.23 1.35
N THR A 253 -1.28 18.04 0.49
CA THR A 253 -1.38 17.88 -0.97
C THR A 253 -0.77 16.55 -1.43
N PHE A 254 0.33 16.11 -0.80
CA PHE A 254 1.00 14.86 -1.13
C PHE A 254 0.32 13.60 -0.59
N GLY A 255 -0.74 13.75 0.22
CA GLY A 255 -1.56 12.63 0.69
C GLY A 255 -2.23 11.86 -0.45
N THR A 256 -2.61 10.62 -0.16
CA THR A 256 -3.30 9.71 -1.09
C THR A 256 -4.57 9.18 -0.45
N ALA A 257 -5.61 8.94 -1.27
CA ALA A 257 -6.91 8.47 -0.77
C ALA A 257 -6.86 7.03 -0.23
N ARG A 258 -5.87 6.25 -0.69
CA ARG A 258 -5.60 4.88 -0.27
C ARG A 258 -4.14 4.73 0.13
N PRO A 259 -3.83 3.89 1.13
CA PRO A 259 -2.44 3.58 1.47
C PRO A 259 -1.67 3.08 0.26
N ALA A 260 -0.43 3.54 0.09
CA ALA A 260 0.45 3.03 -0.94
C ALA A 260 0.97 1.64 -0.57
N VAL A 261 1.00 0.72 -1.53
CA VAL A 261 1.37 -0.68 -1.34
C VAL A 261 2.33 -1.09 -2.45
N MET A 262 3.41 -1.79 -2.10
CA MET A 262 4.24 -2.47 -3.10
C MET A 262 3.48 -3.68 -3.63
N GLY A 263 3.26 -3.74 -4.94
CA GLY A 263 2.46 -4.80 -5.57
C GLY A 263 3.08 -6.19 -5.44
N TRP A 264 4.38 -6.31 -5.68
CA TRP A 264 5.13 -7.54 -5.47
C TRP A 264 6.62 -7.25 -5.29
N GLY A 265 7.33 -8.05 -4.49
CA GLY A 265 8.78 -7.90 -4.30
C GLY A 265 9.58 -8.40 -5.50
N PHE A 266 10.53 -7.57 -5.98
CA PHE A 266 11.40 -7.81 -7.14
C PHE A 266 12.88 -7.63 -6.81
#